data_AF-A0A4U6P5X7-F1
#
_entry.id   AF-A0A4U6P5X7-F1
#
_cell.length_a   1.000
_cell.length_b   1.000
_cell.length_c   1.000
_cell.angle_alpha   90.00
_cell.angle_beta   90.00
_cell.angle_gamma   90.00
#
_symmetry.space_group_name_H-M   'P 1'
#
loop_
_entity.id
_entity.type
_entity.pdbx_description
1 polymer ?
#
loop_
_entity_poly.entity_id
_entity_poly.type
_entity_poly.pdbx_seq_one_letter_code
_entity_poly.pdbx_strand_id
1 'polypeptide(L)'
;MTTIFYSAERCAAGKSHAQRDRIVTTPGLYLLAVDRREMIGEAVRKLREQAVQAGTSPVIREVYSRDQNHPDGSASVRVDIEALPTTYTTGHIVVVTTHEALRLSDLSKFEGWACCIDEAPNAFFREELVTHALGSAWFAARYELIPADDGRPYAQVRAYSDAPAAADVASDTIMRSLDLFHRRVVSGRTPVYVDLRGWSEMDNRKRAWTWHSLWLPTELEAFDRVEIVANAFDESVTALIWRNRCPRVGFVPLPPLSAAAFAHRDLTIRYFAEAHGATGYLFDSTDGKARLGSIGKWMRQTDDQGRHLNVDPVNHIWTANLRQAEKLGAMPGQHLSPRQAGTDKFGALTMATMIYSAKPAPSEIAILETLGVSPAQVVKARETEDLVQFANRIGRRANDDRPLTITVYDRVQAEALQAYFDSVGHFRTNLVLVDLGFATAEAKRAGRPSKPKRTPEEEREHQREKKARQRAEAKAKRAA
;
A
#
# COMPACT_ATOMS: atom_id res chain seq x y z
N MET A 1 -22.14 -8.53 -17.96
CA MET A 1 -22.38 -7.86 -16.67
C MET A 1 -21.55 -8.57 -15.62
N THR A 2 -20.37 -8.04 -15.34
CA THR A 2 -19.42 -8.63 -14.40
C THR A 2 -20.00 -8.66 -12.99
N THR A 3 -19.96 -9.82 -12.35
CA THR A 3 -20.26 -9.99 -10.93
C THR A 3 -18.99 -10.43 -10.21
N ILE A 4 -18.63 -9.71 -9.15
CA ILE A 4 -17.48 -10.00 -8.30
C ILE A 4 -18.00 -10.54 -6.97
N PHE A 5 -17.61 -11.77 -6.66
CA PHE A 5 -17.83 -12.36 -5.34
C PHE A 5 -16.73 -11.91 -4.40
N TYR A 6 -17.04 -11.57 -3.16
CA TYR A 6 -16.01 -11.14 -2.23
C TYR A 6 -16.26 -11.59 -0.79
N SER A 7 -15.21 -11.90 -0.04
CA SER A 7 -15.31 -11.97 1.42
C SER A 7 -14.66 -10.72 2.01
N ALA A 8 -15.44 -9.97 2.81
CA ALA A 8 -14.97 -8.84 3.61
C ALA A 8 -14.84 -9.20 5.09
N GLU A 9 -14.83 -10.50 5.43
CA GLU A 9 -14.65 -10.92 6.81
C GLU A 9 -13.32 -10.42 7.38
N ARG A 10 -13.24 -10.34 8.69
CA ARG A 10 -12.11 -9.73 9.39
C ARG A 10 -10.86 -10.61 9.36
N CYS A 11 -9.72 -10.05 9.76
CA CYS A 11 -8.47 -10.79 9.93
C CYS A 11 -8.69 -12.06 10.75
N ALA A 12 -7.91 -13.10 10.44
CA ALA A 12 -7.97 -14.41 11.11
C ALA A 12 -9.27 -15.23 10.94
N ALA A 13 -10.24 -14.78 10.14
CA ALA A 13 -11.46 -15.57 9.84
C ALA A 13 -11.23 -16.82 8.96
N GLY A 14 -10.01 -17.05 8.45
CA GLY A 14 -9.70 -18.24 7.63
C GLY A 14 -10.04 -18.10 6.13
N LYS A 15 -10.36 -16.89 5.64
CA LYS A 15 -10.75 -16.62 4.25
C LYS A 15 -9.84 -17.26 3.19
N SER A 16 -8.54 -17.00 3.25
CA SER A 16 -7.58 -17.54 2.28
C SER A 16 -7.42 -19.06 2.40
N HIS A 17 -7.72 -19.67 3.55
CA HIS A 17 -7.77 -21.13 3.70
C HIS A 17 -8.98 -21.69 2.95
N ALA A 18 -10.17 -21.15 3.23
CA ALA A 18 -11.42 -21.58 2.60
C ALA A 18 -11.44 -21.38 1.07
N GLN A 19 -10.88 -20.26 0.58
CA GLN A 19 -10.73 -20.05 -0.86
C GLN A 19 -9.85 -21.13 -1.49
N ARG A 20 -8.71 -21.47 -0.87
CA ARG A 20 -7.81 -22.51 -1.38
C ARG A 20 -8.44 -23.90 -1.28
N ASP A 21 -9.15 -24.20 -0.19
CA ASP A 21 -9.92 -25.45 -0.06
C ASP A 21 -10.90 -25.60 -1.23
N ARG A 22 -11.64 -24.53 -1.57
CA ARG A 22 -12.55 -24.51 -2.72
C ARG A 22 -11.80 -24.75 -4.04
N ILE A 23 -10.69 -24.05 -4.25
CA ILE A 23 -9.85 -24.18 -5.46
C ILE A 23 -9.37 -25.64 -5.63
N VAL A 24 -8.91 -26.30 -4.56
CA VAL A 24 -8.36 -27.66 -4.66
C VAL A 24 -9.43 -28.75 -4.64
N THR A 25 -10.62 -28.50 -4.10
CA THR A 25 -11.70 -29.51 -4.05
C THR A 25 -12.62 -29.48 -5.27
N THR A 26 -12.68 -28.36 -6.00
CA THR A 26 -13.56 -28.21 -7.15
C THR A 26 -12.74 -28.20 -8.44
N PRO A 27 -12.81 -29.25 -9.29
CA PRO A 27 -12.09 -29.27 -10.56
C PRO A 27 -12.44 -28.07 -11.45
N GLY A 28 -11.42 -27.47 -12.07
CA GLY A 28 -11.58 -26.31 -12.95
C GLY A 28 -10.25 -25.64 -13.28
N LEU A 29 -10.33 -24.54 -14.03
CA LEU A 29 -9.19 -23.72 -14.42
C LEU A 29 -9.15 -22.46 -13.56
N TYR A 30 -8.10 -22.29 -12.76
CA TYR A 30 -7.99 -21.22 -11.78
C TYR A 30 -6.76 -20.36 -12.01
N LEU A 31 -6.94 -19.04 -11.98
CA LEU A 31 -5.87 -18.06 -11.83
C LEU A 31 -5.95 -17.46 -10.43
N LEU A 32 -5.03 -17.86 -9.55
CA LEU A 32 -4.89 -17.32 -8.20
C LEU A 32 -3.84 -16.20 -8.19
N ALA A 33 -4.26 -14.97 -7.90
CA ALA A 33 -3.38 -13.83 -7.76
C ALA A 33 -3.14 -13.51 -6.28
N VAL A 34 -1.87 -13.36 -5.90
CA VAL A 34 -1.43 -12.97 -4.54
C VAL A 34 -0.75 -11.59 -4.56
N ASP A 35 -0.69 -10.90 -3.42
CA ASP A 35 -0.15 -9.52 -3.36
C ASP A 35 1.29 -9.39 -3.90
N ARG A 36 2.17 -10.33 -3.53
CA ARG A 36 3.61 -10.23 -3.83
C ARG A 36 4.19 -11.55 -4.26
N ARG A 37 5.32 -11.47 -4.98
CA ARG A 37 6.04 -12.64 -5.48
C ARG A 37 6.46 -13.59 -4.37
N GLU A 38 6.93 -13.07 -3.23
CA GLU A 38 7.40 -13.87 -2.11
C GLU A 38 6.29 -14.76 -1.52
N MET A 39 5.02 -14.41 -1.75
CA MET A 39 3.86 -15.18 -1.30
C MET A 39 3.52 -16.36 -2.19
N ILE A 40 4.04 -16.42 -3.43
CA ILE A 40 3.70 -17.48 -4.39
C ILE A 40 4.13 -18.84 -3.83
N GLY A 41 5.37 -18.97 -3.36
CA GLY A 41 5.88 -20.23 -2.83
C GLY A 41 5.08 -20.74 -1.62
N GLU A 42 4.67 -19.83 -0.72
CA GLU A 42 3.83 -20.19 0.42
C GLU A 42 2.41 -20.61 -0.02
N ALA A 43 1.80 -19.87 -0.96
CA ALA A 43 0.48 -20.19 -1.49
C ALA A 43 0.46 -21.56 -2.18
N VAL A 44 1.48 -21.87 -2.99
CA VAL A 44 1.64 -23.16 -3.67
C VAL A 44 1.83 -24.29 -2.67
N ARG A 45 2.66 -24.10 -1.64
CA ARG A 45 2.85 -25.09 -0.58
C ARG A 45 1.52 -25.40 0.11
N LYS A 46 0.76 -24.37 0.50
CA LYS A 46 -0.56 -24.52 1.14
C LYS A 46 -1.58 -25.21 0.24
N LEU A 47 -1.64 -24.84 -1.05
CA LEU A 47 -2.49 -25.51 -2.04
C LEU A 47 -2.15 -27.00 -2.17
N ARG A 48 -0.86 -27.37 -2.22
CA ARG A 48 -0.44 -28.78 -2.28
C ARG A 48 -0.83 -29.53 -1.02
N GLU A 49 -0.63 -28.95 0.17
CA GLU A 49 -1.02 -29.54 1.45
C GLU A 49 -2.54 -29.79 1.52
N GLN A 50 -3.35 -28.80 1.14
CA GLN A 50 -4.81 -28.91 1.13
C GLN A 50 -5.30 -29.91 0.07
N ALA A 51 -4.66 -29.96 -1.10
CA ALA A 51 -4.98 -30.95 -2.13
C ALA A 51 -4.76 -32.39 -1.63
N VAL A 52 -3.63 -32.64 -0.95
CA VAL A 52 -3.34 -33.94 -0.31
C VAL A 52 -4.38 -34.28 0.75
N GLN A 53 -4.74 -33.34 1.62
CA GLN A 53 -5.78 -33.54 2.63
C GLN A 53 -7.16 -33.85 2.02
N ALA A 54 -7.49 -33.21 0.90
CA ALA A 54 -8.73 -33.42 0.18
C ALA A 54 -8.72 -34.66 -0.73
N GLY A 55 -7.58 -35.34 -0.89
CA GLY A 55 -7.45 -36.47 -1.82
C GLY A 55 -7.56 -36.08 -3.30
N THR A 56 -7.19 -34.86 -3.65
CA THR A 56 -7.25 -34.31 -5.03
C THR A 56 -5.85 -34.12 -5.61
N SER A 57 -5.75 -33.98 -6.92
CA SER A 57 -4.47 -33.86 -7.64
C SER A 57 -4.46 -32.76 -8.72
N PRO A 58 -4.76 -31.49 -8.37
CA PRO A 58 -4.67 -30.39 -9.31
C PRO A 58 -3.24 -30.18 -9.83
N VAL A 59 -3.11 -29.79 -11.10
CA VAL A 59 -1.84 -29.34 -11.66
C VAL A 59 -1.60 -27.90 -11.20
N ILE A 60 -0.65 -27.72 -10.28
CA ILE A 60 -0.30 -26.40 -9.75
C ILE A 60 0.93 -25.84 -10.48
N ARG A 61 0.83 -24.59 -10.94
CA ARG A 61 1.88 -23.87 -11.68
C ARG A 61 2.10 -22.49 -11.08
N GLU A 62 3.32 -21.98 -11.25
CA GLU A 62 3.78 -20.70 -10.74
C GLU A 62 4.18 -19.82 -11.92
N VAL A 63 3.72 -18.57 -11.94
CA VAL A 63 4.10 -17.60 -12.98
C VAL A 63 4.56 -16.32 -12.32
N TYR A 64 5.88 -16.11 -12.30
CA TYR A 64 6.56 -14.98 -11.68
C TYR A 64 7.79 -14.55 -12.48
N SER A 65 8.27 -13.32 -12.24
CA SER A 65 9.42 -12.75 -12.97
C SER A 65 10.74 -13.39 -12.57
N ARG A 66 11.57 -13.71 -13.56
CA ARG A 66 12.95 -14.14 -13.36
C ARG A 66 13.79 -13.05 -12.71
N ASP A 67 14.60 -13.41 -11.72
CA ASP A 67 15.68 -12.56 -11.21
C ASP A 67 16.90 -13.39 -10.75
N GLN A 68 17.90 -12.73 -10.18
CA GLN A 68 19.13 -13.40 -9.71
C GLN A 68 18.88 -14.45 -8.62
N ASN A 69 17.84 -14.27 -7.80
CA ASN A 69 17.49 -15.17 -6.70
C ASN A 69 16.51 -16.27 -7.15
N HIS A 70 15.83 -16.09 -8.29
CA HIS A 70 14.83 -16.99 -8.85
C HIS A 70 15.05 -17.16 -10.36
N PRO A 71 16.08 -17.91 -10.78
CA PRO A 71 16.45 -18.08 -12.19
C PRO A 71 15.40 -18.84 -13.01
N ASP A 72 14.57 -19.64 -12.34
CA ASP A 72 13.50 -20.43 -12.98
C ASP A 72 12.26 -19.59 -13.35
N GLY A 73 12.25 -18.30 -13.01
CA GLY A 73 11.14 -17.41 -13.35
C GLY A 73 10.98 -17.20 -14.85
N SER A 74 9.85 -16.60 -15.22
CA SER A 74 9.50 -16.24 -16.59
C SER A 74 10.34 -15.08 -17.11
N ALA A 75 10.73 -15.17 -18.38
CA ALA A 75 11.31 -14.07 -19.13
C ALA A 75 10.26 -12.97 -19.45
N SER A 76 8.99 -13.35 -19.57
CA SER A 76 7.88 -12.43 -19.77
C SER A 76 6.62 -13.00 -19.10
N VAL A 77 6.46 -12.65 -17.82
CA VAL A 77 5.30 -13.05 -16.99
C VAL A 77 3.97 -12.76 -17.70
N ARG A 78 3.92 -11.63 -18.41
CA ARG A 78 2.75 -11.22 -19.19
C ARG A 78 2.42 -12.24 -20.29
N VAL A 79 3.40 -12.62 -21.10
CA VAL A 79 3.21 -13.56 -22.21
C VAL A 79 2.78 -14.91 -21.69
N ASP A 80 3.35 -15.37 -20.57
CA ASP A 80 2.99 -16.65 -19.99
C ASP A 80 1.55 -16.66 -19.46
N ILE A 81 1.11 -15.58 -18.81
CA ILE A 81 -0.29 -15.43 -18.36
C ILE A 81 -1.23 -15.38 -19.57
N GLU A 82 -0.93 -14.55 -20.57
CA GLU A 82 -1.76 -14.39 -21.77
C GLU A 82 -1.88 -15.69 -22.59
N ALA A 83 -0.91 -16.61 -22.47
CA ALA A 83 -0.92 -17.91 -23.13
C ALA A 83 -1.67 -19.01 -22.34
N LEU A 84 -2.07 -18.78 -21.08
CA LEU A 84 -2.72 -19.79 -20.25
C LEU A 84 -4.01 -20.35 -20.87
N PRO A 85 -4.95 -19.52 -21.37
CA PRO A 85 -6.20 -20.03 -21.93
C PRO A 85 -6.01 -20.91 -23.16
N THR A 86 -4.94 -20.69 -23.93
CA THR A 86 -4.58 -21.55 -25.07
C THR A 86 -3.79 -22.80 -24.66
N THR A 87 -3.05 -22.72 -23.56
CA THR A 87 -2.22 -23.83 -23.05
C THR A 87 -3.05 -24.86 -22.30
N TYR A 88 -4.04 -24.40 -21.52
CA TYR A 88 -4.91 -25.25 -20.72
C TYR A 88 -6.37 -24.91 -21.05
N THR A 89 -7.04 -25.86 -21.70
CA THR A 89 -8.47 -25.74 -22.08
C THR A 89 -9.38 -26.62 -21.23
N THR A 90 -8.82 -27.63 -20.53
CA THR A 90 -9.58 -28.57 -19.69
C THR A 90 -8.73 -29.04 -18.50
N GLY A 91 -9.36 -29.73 -17.54
CA GLY A 91 -8.71 -30.35 -16.39
C GLY A 91 -8.82 -29.53 -15.11
N HIS A 92 -7.99 -29.88 -14.12
CA HIS A 92 -7.92 -29.17 -12.85
C HIS A 92 -6.57 -28.47 -12.73
N ILE A 93 -6.52 -27.22 -13.16
CA ILE A 93 -5.29 -26.43 -13.27
C ILE A 93 -5.38 -25.22 -12.34
N VAL A 94 -4.34 -25.00 -11.55
CA VAL A 94 -4.23 -23.85 -10.67
C VAL A 94 -2.94 -23.12 -10.98
N VAL A 95 -3.05 -21.91 -11.51
CA VAL A 95 -1.91 -21.05 -11.79
C VAL A 95 -1.83 -19.96 -10.74
N VAL A 96 -0.70 -19.85 -10.06
CA VAL A 96 -0.46 -18.83 -9.03
C VAL A 96 0.42 -17.72 -9.61
N THR A 97 -0.02 -16.47 -9.49
CA THR A 97 0.71 -15.28 -9.96
C THR A 97 0.53 -14.09 -9.00
N THR A 98 1.07 -12.92 -9.35
CA THR A 98 0.97 -11.70 -8.53
C THR A 98 -0.16 -10.77 -8.98
N HIS A 99 -0.63 -9.89 -8.08
CA HIS A 99 -1.52 -8.78 -8.44
C HIS A 99 -0.94 -7.87 -9.52
N GLU A 100 0.37 -7.64 -9.52
CA GLU A 100 1.00 -6.84 -10.55
C GLU A 100 0.93 -7.51 -11.92
N ALA A 101 1.23 -8.81 -11.98
CA ALA A 101 1.14 -9.58 -13.21
C ALA A 101 -0.30 -9.65 -13.74
N LEU A 102 -1.28 -9.89 -12.86
CA LEU A 102 -2.70 -9.88 -13.20
C LEU A 102 -3.10 -8.54 -13.86
N ARG A 103 -2.70 -7.41 -13.27
CA ARG A 103 -3.03 -6.06 -13.78
C ARG A 103 -2.35 -5.70 -15.10
N LEU A 104 -1.19 -6.30 -15.37
CA LEU A 104 -0.38 -6.00 -16.54
C LEU A 104 -0.67 -6.91 -17.73
N SER A 105 -1.43 -8.00 -17.56
CA SER A 105 -1.77 -8.98 -18.60
C SER A 105 -3.08 -8.67 -19.31
N ASP A 106 -3.21 -9.12 -20.56
CA ASP A 106 -4.47 -9.11 -21.30
C ASP A 106 -5.27 -10.34 -20.86
N LEU A 107 -6.41 -10.09 -20.25
CA LEU A 107 -7.26 -11.12 -19.66
C LEU A 107 -8.48 -11.43 -20.53
N SER A 108 -8.60 -10.82 -21.71
CA SER A 108 -9.78 -10.92 -22.58
C SER A 108 -10.11 -12.34 -23.07
N LYS A 109 -9.16 -13.28 -22.98
CA LYS A 109 -9.31 -14.67 -23.46
C LYS A 109 -9.55 -15.70 -22.34
N PHE A 110 -9.82 -15.26 -21.11
CA PHE A 110 -9.97 -16.15 -19.94
C PHE A 110 -11.37 -16.76 -19.76
N GLU A 111 -12.15 -16.86 -20.84
CA GLU A 111 -13.42 -17.60 -20.84
C GLU A 111 -13.19 -19.04 -20.36
N GLY A 112 -14.05 -19.55 -19.47
CA GLY A 112 -13.89 -20.87 -18.85
C GLY A 112 -12.97 -20.91 -17.61
N TRP A 113 -12.35 -19.79 -17.23
CA TRP A 113 -11.49 -19.70 -16.05
C TRP A 113 -12.17 -18.99 -14.87
N ALA A 114 -11.74 -19.32 -13.66
CA ALA A 114 -12.04 -18.58 -12.45
C ALA A 114 -10.83 -17.74 -11.99
N CYS A 115 -11.03 -16.44 -11.77
CA CYS A 115 -10.05 -15.55 -11.15
C CYS A 115 -10.27 -15.53 -9.63
N CYS A 116 -9.24 -15.88 -8.86
CA CYS A 116 -9.24 -15.81 -7.41
C CYS A 116 -8.16 -14.82 -6.98
N ILE A 117 -8.50 -13.82 -6.17
CA ILE A 117 -7.60 -12.75 -5.74
C ILE A 117 -7.50 -12.81 -4.20
N ASP A 118 -6.28 -12.96 -3.69
CA ASP A 118 -5.96 -12.99 -2.25
C ASP A 118 -5.36 -11.65 -1.83
N GLU A 119 -5.99 -11.00 -0.85
CA GLU A 119 -5.83 -9.58 -0.50
C GLU A 119 -6.43 -8.60 -1.53
N ALA A 120 -6.73 -7.37 -1.10
CA ALA A 120 -7.28 -6.36 -1.98
C ALA A 120 -6.20 -5.89 -2.97
N PRO A 121 -6.41 -6.02 -4.31
CA PRO A 121 -5.44 -5.55 -5.28
C PRO A 121 -5.40 -4.03 -5.28
N ASN A 122 -4.26 -3.42 -5.61
CA ASN A 122 -4.18 -1.96 -5.72
C ASN A 122 -4.68 -1.49 -7.11
N ALA A 123 -5.91 -0.95 -7.14
CA ALA A 123 -6.52 -0.40 -8.35
C ALA A 123 -6.02 1.00 -8.74
N PHE A 124 -5.34 1.70 -7.82
CA PHE A 124 -4.91 3.08 -8.01
C PHE A 124 -3.39 3.20 -7.99
N PHE A 125 -2.85 3.78 -9.05
CA PHE A 125 -1.44 4.13 -9.10
C PHE A 125 -1.26 5.60 -9.41
N ARG A 126 -0.21 6.16 -8.83
CA ARG A 126 0.14 7.56 -8.92
C ARG A 126 1.65 7.72 -8.93
N GLU A 127 2.12 8.69 -9.71
CA GLU A 127 3.49 9.17 -9.63
C GLU A 127 3.55 10.68 -9.91
N GLU A 128 4.47 11.37 -9.23
CA GLU A 128 4.78 12.78 -9.46
C GLU A 128 6.08 12.87 -10.25
N LEU A 129 6.06 13.61 -11.35
CA LEU A 129 7.18 13.78 -12.28
C LEU A 129 7.59 15.25 -12.33
N VAL A 130 8.90 15.46 -12.55
CA VAL A 130 9.48 16.76 -12.86
C VAL A 130 10.21 16.62 -14.18
N THR A 131 9.74 17.32 -15.19
CA THR A 131 10.33 17.31 -16.54
C THR A 131 11.07 18.61 -16.79
N HIS A 132 12.19 18.54 -17.52
CA HIS A 132 12.89 19.73 -17.98
C HIS A 132 12.09 20.48 -19.06
N ALA A 133 12.39 21.76 -19.27
CA ALA A 133 11.62 22.66 -20.14
C ALA A 133 11.52 22.24 -21.63
N LEU A 134 12.32 21.26 -22.09
CA LEU A 134 12.18 20.67 -23.43
C LEU A 134 11.12 19.55 -23.49
N GLY A 135 10.53 19.18 -22.34
CA GLY A 135 9.56 18.10 -22.24
C GLY A 135 8.23 18.42 -22.91
N SER A 136 7.71 19.64 -22.81
CA SER A 136 6.38 20.00 -23.33
C SER A 136 6.20 19.68 -24.82
N ALA A 137 7.16 20.07 -25.65
CA ALA A 137 7.14 19.82 -27.09
C ALA A 137 7.23 18.31 -27.41
N TRP A 138 8.04 17.56 -26.65
CA TRP A 138 8.17 16.11 -26.83
C TRP A 138 6.86 15.38 -26.51
N PHE A 139 6.20 15.76 -25.41
CA PHE A 139 4.91 15.21 -25.00
C PHE A 139 3.79 15.60 -25.97
N ALA A 140 3.72 16.87 -26.38
CA ALA A 140 2.71 17.35 -27.33
C ALA A 140 2.79 16.67 -28.70
N ALA A 141 3.99 16.24 -29.11
CA ALA A 141 4.19 15.50 -30.35
C ALA A 141 3.80 14.01 -30.27
N ARG A 142 3.56 13.46 -29.08
CA ARG A 142 3.34 12.00 -28.88
C ARG A 142 2.03 11.67 -28.18
N TYR A 143 1.45 12.63 -27.49
CA TYR A 143 0.26 12.42 -26.70
C TYR A 143 -0.76 13.53 -26.88
N GLU A 144 -2.00 13.11 -26.98
CA GLU A 144 -3.18 13.94 -26.86
C GLU A 144 -3.59 14.05 -25.38
N LEU A 145 -3.97 15.25 -24.95
CA LEU A 145 -4.70 15.48 -23.70
C LEU A 145 -6.18 15.66 -24.01
N ILE A 146 -7.01 14.79 -23.46
CA ILE A 146 -8.46 14.82 -23.57
C ILE A 146 -9.00 15.37 -22.24
N PRO A 147 -9.45 16.64 -22.19
CA PRO A 147 -9.99 17.22 -20.97
C PRO A 147 -11.22 16.44 -20.47
N ALA A 148 -11.43 16.43 -19.15
CA ALA A 148 -12.67 15.90 -18.60
C ALA A 148 -13.83 16.88 -18.83
N ASP A 149 -14.94 16.39 -19.39
CA ASP A 149 -16.14 17.19 -19.68
C ASP A 149 -16.83 17.72 -18.42
N ASP A 150 -16.55 17.14 -17.26
CA ASP A 150 -17.17 17.48 -15.97
C ASP A 150 -16.36 18.48 -15.13
N GLY A 151 -15.40 19.18 -15.76
CA GLY A 151 -14.63 20.25 -15.12
C GLY A 151 -13.58 19.78 -14.11
N ARG A 152 -13.33 18.46 -14.02
CA ARG A 152 -12.24 17.92 -13.19
C ARG A 152 -10.88 18.45 -13.66
N PRO A 153 -9.91 18.60 -12.72
CA PRO A 153 -8.60 19.15 -13.05
C PRO A 153 -7.66 18.17 -13.77
N TYR A 154 -8.18 17.00 -14.18
CA TYR A 154 -7.40 15.93 -14.79
C TYR A 154 -7.81 15.70 -16.24
N ALA A 155 -6.84 15.63 -17.14
CA ALA A 155 -7.04 15.25 -18.54
C ALA A 155 -6.60 13.81 -18.77
N GLN A 156 -7.34 13.04 -19.57
CA GLN A 156 -6.92 11.72 -20.02
C GLN A 156 -5.81 11.85 -21.06
N VAL A 157 -4.80 10.99 -20.96
CA VAL A 157 -3.69 10.93 -21.92
C VAL A 157 -3.94 9.80 -22.92
N ARG A 158 -3.77 10.08 -24.20
CA ARG A 158 -3.77 9.08 -25.28
C ARG A 158 -2.51 9.21 -26.11
N ALA A 159 -1.84 8.10 -26.41
CA ALA A 159 -0.72 8.10 -27.35
C ALA A 159 -1.23 8.23 -28.79
N TYR A 160 -0.51 9.00 -29.61
CA TYR A 160 -0.68 8.95 -31.06
C TYR A 160 -0.15 7.61 -31.61
N SER A 161 -0.58 7.25 -32.82
CA SER A 161 -0.23 5.97 -33.47
C SER A 161 1.26 5.82 -33.77
N ASP A 162 2.00 6.93 -33.88
CA ASP A 162 3.43 7.00 -34.13
C ASP A 162 4.27 7.18 -32.85
N ALA A 163 3.65 7.06 -31.66
CA ALA A 163 4.38 7.07 -30.41
C ALA A 163 5.41 5.93 -30.37
N PRO A 164 6.62 6.15 -29.79
CA PRO A 164 7.65 5.12 -29.68
C PRO A 164 7.13 3.86 -28.98
N ALA A 165 7.77 2.72 -29.23
CA ALA A 165 7.45 1.51 -28.49
C ALA A 165 7.98 1.62 -27.05
N ALA A 166 7.32 0.94 -26.12
CA ALA A 166 7.73 0.95 -24.70
C ALA A 166 9.17 0.49 -24.48
N ALA A 167 9.65 -0.47 -25.28
CA ALA A 167 11.02 -0.98 -25.22
C ALA A 167 12.06 0.10 -25.58
N ASP A 168 11.75 0.97 -26.54
CA ASP A 168 12.65 2.03 -26.99
C ASP A 168 12.86 3.05 -25.86
N VAL A 169 11.76 3.48 -25.21
CA VAL A 169 11.79 4.41 -24.08
C VAL A 169 12.48 3.82 -22.85
N ALA A 170 12.29 2.52 -22.58
CA ALA A 170 12.94 1.84 -21.45
C ALA A 170 14.47 1.75 -21.60
N SER A 171 14.94 1.59 -22.84
CA SER A 171 16.37 1.48 -23.16
C SER A 171 17.10 2.83 -23.14
N ASP A 172 16.37 3.94 -23.29
CA ASP A 172 16.92 5.28 -23.32
C ASP A 172 17.24 5.80 -21.90
N THR A 173 18.49 6.20 -21.68
CA THR A 173 18.97 6.63 -20.35
C THR A 173 18.34 7.94 -19.88
N ILE A 174 17.99 8.84 -20.81
CA ILE A 174 17.36 10.13 -20.52
C ILE A 174 15.88 9.93 -20.20
N MET A 175 15.22 9.06 -20.96
CA MET A 175 13.76 8.85 -20.89
C MET A 175 13.34 7.78 -19.89
N ARG A 176 14.29 7.06 -19.28
CA ARG A 176 14.02 6.00 -18.29
C ARG A 176 13.10 6.43 -17.15
N SER A 177 13.16 7.70 -16.73
CA SER A 177 12.25 8.23 -15.68
C SER A 177 10.77 8.29 -16.12
N LEU A 178 10.49 8.20 -17.41
CA LEU A 178 9.15 8.23 -18.01
C LEU A 178 8.67 6.86 -18.49
N ASP A 179 9.50 5.81 -18.36
CA ASP A 179 9.22 4.47 -18.87
C ASP A 179 7.87 3.95 -18.37
N LEU A 180 7.60 4.03 -17.06
CA LEU A 180 6.36 3.52 -16.50
C LEU A 180 5.12 4.30 -17.00
N PHE A 181 5.20 5.63 -17.03
CA PHE A 181 4.15 6.48 -17.60
C PHE A 181 3.88 6.11 -19.05
N HIS A 182 4.93 6.11 -19.88
CA HIS A 182 4.84 5.85 -21.30
C HIS A 182 4.26 4.46 -21.57
N ARG A 183 4.79 3.42 -20.90
CA ARG A 183 4.32 2.04 -21.01
C ARG A 183 2.83 1.91 -20.75
N ARG A 184 2.30 2.61 -19.74
CA ARG A 184 0.86 2.58 -19.45
C ARG A 184 0.03 3.28 -20.51
N VAL A 185 0.47 4.45 -20.96
CA VAL A 185 -0.25 5.19 -22.02
C VAL A 185 -0.28 4.38 -23.32
N VAL A 186 0.85 3.85 -23.79
CA VAL A 186 0.91 3.10 -25.06
C VAL A 186 0.25 1.73 -24.97
N SER A 187 0.18 1.12 -23.77
CA SER A 187 -0.55 -0.15 -23.61
C SER A 187 -2.04 -0.02 -23.90
N GLY A 188 -2.62 1.17 -23.68
CA GLY A 188 -4.05 1.41 -23.82
C GLY A 188 -4.95 0.65 -22.83
N ARG A 189 -4.39 -0.20 -21.95
CA ARG A 189 -5.15 -1.11 -21.07
C ARG A 189 -5.81 -0.39 -19.90
N THR A 190 -5.09 0.53 -19.28
CA THR A 190 -5.64 1.34 -18.19
C THR A 190 -5.68 2.80 -18.60
N PRO A 191 -6.81 3.52 -18.39
CA PRO A 191 -6.85 4.95 -18.57
C PRO A 191 -5.77 5.65 -17.73
N VAL A 192 -5.02 6.54 -18.36
CA VAL A 192 -3.99 7.37 -17.74
C VAL A 192 -4.47 8.82 -17.71
N TYR A 193 -4.30 9.50 -16.59
CA TYR A 193 -4.73 10.87 -16.38
C TYR A 193 -3.59 11.71 -15.82
N VAL A 194 -3.57 13.01 -16.15
CA VAL A 194 -2.57 13.98 -15.69
C VAL A 194 -3.23 15.24 -15.13
N ASP A 195 -2.59 15.91 -14.17
CA ASP A 195 -3.01 17.21 -13.62
C ASP A 195 -2.55 18.42 -14.47
N LEU A 196 -2.60 18.23 -15.79
CA LEU A 196 -2.26 19.22 -16.80
C LEU A 196 -3.49 19.47 -17.69
N ARG A 197 -3.77 20.75 -18.00
CA ARG A 197 -4.76 21.17 -19.01
C ARG A 197 -4.13 21.29 -20.39
N GLY A 198 -2.82 21.53 -20.44
CA GLY A 198 -2.02 21.55 -21.66
C GLY A 198 -0.55 21.22 -21.38
N TRP A 199 0.15 20.62 -22.34
CA TRP A 199 1.56 20.27 -22.16
C TRP A 199 2.49 21.49 -21.95
N SER A 200 2.10 22.68 -22.42
CA SER A 200 2.83 23.94 -22.20
C SER A 200 2.96 24.30 -20.71
N GLU A 201 2.11 23.75 -19.85
CA GLU A 201 2.21 23.92 -18.41
C GLU A 201 3.52 23.34 -17.82
N MET A 202 4.15 22.39 -18.51
CA MET A 202 5.44 21.80 -18.14
C MET A 202 6.63 22.74 -18.35
N ASP A 203 6.46 23.83 -19.12
CA ASP A 203 7.55 24.80 -19.39
C ASP A 203 8.00 25.52 -18.11
N ASN A 204 7.14 25.56 -17.09
CA ASN A 204 7.50 26.04 -15.77
C ASN A 204 8.41 25.01 -15.07
N ARG A 205 9.73 25.28 -15.08
CA ARG A 205 10.77 24.43 -14.44
C ARG A 205 10.57 24.15 -12.94
N LYS A 206 9.65 24.85 -12.26
CA LYS A 206 9.32 24.61 -10.85
C LYS A 206 8.04 23.79 -10.66
N ARG A 207 7.33 23.45 -11.74
CA ARG A 207 6.11 22.68 -11.70
C ARG A 207 6.45 21.19 -11.74
N ALA A 208 6.14 20.51 -10.64
CA ALA A 208 5.91 19.08 -10.67
C ALA A 208 4.50 18.83 -11.20
N TRP A 209 4.31 17.73 -11.92
CA TRP A 209 3.01 17.29 -12.39
C TRP A 209 2.78 15.84 -11.98
N THR A 210 1.54 15.48 -11.74
CA THR A 210 1.15 14.15 -11.30
C THR A 210 0.41 13.44 -12.41
N TRP A 211 0.73 12.17 -12.60
CA TRP A 211 -0.10 11.27 -13.37
C TRP A 211 -0.64 10.14 -12.50
N HIS A 212 -1.79 9.60 -12.89
CA HIS A 212 -2.38 8.44 -12.26
C HIS A 212 -3.03 7.52 -13.29
N SER A 213 -3.21 6.25 -12.92
CA SER A 213 -3.98 5.30 -13.73
C SER A 213 -4.86 4.43 -12.85
N LEU A 214 -5.92 3.91 -13.46
CA LEU A 214 -6.93 3.09 -12.80
C LEU A 214 -6.98 1.70 -13.42
N TRP A 215 -6.89 0.67 -12.59
CA TRP A 215 -7.26 -0.69 -12.99
C TRP A 215 -8.70 -0.95 -12.57
N LEU A 216 -9.55 -1.29 -13.53
CA LEU A 216 -11.00 -1.38 -13.35
C LEU A 216 -11.47 -2.84 -13.35
N PRO A 217 -12.58 -3.15 -12.66
CA PRO A 217 -13.11 -4.51 -12.59
C PRO A 217 -13.60 -5.05 -13.93
N THR A 218 -13.81 -4.19 -14.94
CA THR A 218 -14.16 -4.59 -16.31
C THR A 218 -13.06 -5.40 -16.99
N GLU A 219 -11.80 -5.24 -16.57
CA GLU A 219 -10.67 -6.06 -17.04
C GLU A 219 -10.82 -7.55 -16.67
N LEU A 220 -11.73 -7.89 -15.75
CA LEU A 220 -12.00 -9.24 -15.29
C LEU A 220 -13.27 -9.84 -15.92
N GLU A 221 -13.91 -9.18 -16.89
CA GLU A 221 -15.21 -9.62 -17.43
C GLU A 221 -15.15 -10.96 -18.19
N ALA A 222 -13.99 -11.32 -18.74
CA ALA A 222 -13.83 -12.58 -19.47
C ALA A 222 -13.84 -13.83 -18.58
N PHE A 223 -13.61 -13.70 -17.27
CA PHE A 223 -13.64 -14.84 -16.35
C PHE A 223 -15.08 -15.26 -16.05
N ASP A 224 -15.33 -16.57 -16.01
CA ASP A 224 -16.62 -17.15 -15.62
C ASP A 224 -16.98 -16.82 -14.16
N ARG A 225 -15.95 -16.65 -13.31
CA ARG A 225 -16.10 -16.28 -11.91
C ARG A 225 -14.91 -15.45 -11.43
N VAL A 226 -15.20 -14.36 -10.73
CA VAL A 226 -14.19 -13.55 -10.04
C VAL A 226 -14.47 -13.58 -8.54
N GLU A 227 -13.47 -13.93 -7.75
CA GLU A 227 -13.56 -13.99 -6.30
C GLU A 227 -12.42 -13.23 -5.62
N ILE A 228 -12.74 -12.33 -4.70
CA ILE A 228 -11.77 -11.55 -3.93
C ILE A 228 -11.90 -11.89 -2.45
N VAL A 229 -10.82 -12.39 -1.84
CA VAL A 229 -10.74 -12.56 -0.39
C VAL A 229 -9.79 -11.53 0.18
N ALA A 230 -10.31 -10.55 0.89
CA ALA A 230 -9.49 -9.50 1.48
C ALA A 230 -10.06 -9.09 2.84
N ASN A 231 -9.20 -8.65 3.75
CA ASN A 231 -9.71 -8.08 5.00
C ASN A 231 -10.51 -6.80 4.70
N ALA A 232 -11.72 -6.72 5.25
CA ALA A 232 -12.60 -5.55 5.10
C ALA A 232 -12.66 -5.00 3.66
N PHE A 233 -12.78 -5.90 2.66
CA PHE A 233 -12.71 -5.53 1.23
C PHE A 233 -13.57 -4.32 0.89
N ASP A 234 -14.77 -4.25 1.47
CA ASP A 234 -15.75 -3.17 1.27
C ASP A 234 -15.23 -1.77 1.61
N GLU A 235 -14.26 -1.70 2.52
CA GLU A 235 -13.66 -0.48 2.99
C GLU A 235 -12.33 -0.19 2.28
N SER A 236 -11.82 -1.11 1.45
CA SER A 236 -10.59 -0.92 0.70
C SER A 236 -10.71 0.23 -0.31
N VAL A 237 -9.61 0.96 -0.52
CA VAL A 237 -9.56 2.03 -1.54
C VAL A 237 -9.99 1.50 -2.91
N THR A 238 -9.62 0.26 -3.23
CA THR A 238 -10.00 -0.39 -4.49
C THR A 238 -11.50 -0.60 -4.61
N ALA A 239 -12.16 -1.20 -3.62
CA ALA A 239 -13.60 -1.41 -3.66
C ALA A 239 -14.37 -0.08 -3.76
N LEU A 240 -13.91 0.95 -3.03
CA LEU A 240 -14.49 2.29 -3.08
C LEU A 240 -14.37 2.91 -4.48
N ILE A 241 -13.17 2.87 -5.09
CA ILE A 241 -12.96 3.36 -6.46
C ILE A 241 -13.83 2.57 -7.44
N TRP A 242 -13.83 1.24 -7.36
CA TRP A 242 -14.58 0.40 -8.28
C TRP A 242 -16.08 0.63 -8.23
N ARG A 243 -16.65 0.75 -7.03
CA ARG A 243 -18.09 1.07 -6.86
C ARG A 243 -18.45 2.42 -7.43
N ASN A 244 -17.60 3.42 -7.24
CA ASN A 244 -17.83 4.77 -7.76
C ASN A 244 -17.65 4.87 -9.28
N ARG A 245 -16.72 4.11 -9.86
CA ARG A 245 -16.36 4.21 -11.29
C ARG A 245 -17.07 3.19 -12.17
N CYS A 246 -17.50 2.07 -11.61
CA CYS A 246 -18.14 0.97 -12.32
C CYS A 246 -19.45 0.55 -11.63
N PRO A 247 -20.46 1.44 -11.54
CA PRO A 247 -21.71 1.17 -10.80
C PRO A 247 -22.55 0.02 -11.37
N ARG A 248 -22.23 -0.44 -12.58
CA ARG A 248 -22.88 -1.60 -13.23
C ARG A 248 -22.25 -2.95 -12.85
N VAL A 249 -21.12 -2.96 -12.15
CA VAL A 249 -20.51 -4.20 -11.68
C VAL A 249 -21.18 -4.63 -10.38
N GLY A 250 -21.69 -5.86 -10.34
CA GLY A 250 -22.29 -6.43 -9.14
C GLY A 250 -21.22 -6.85 -8.14
N PHE A 251 -21.39 -6.47 -6.87
CA PHE A 251 -20.54 -6.95 -5.77
C PHE A 251 -21.39 -7.80 -4.84
N VAL A 252 -21.08 -9.10 -4.76
CA VAL A 252 -21.87 -10.07 -3.99
C VAL A 252 -21.02 -10.64 -2.85
N PRO A 253 -21.39 -10.45 -1.58
CA PRO A 253 -20.66 -11.03 -0.47
C PRO A 253 -20.74 -12.57 -0.51
N LEU A 254 -19.63 -13.23 -0.25
CA LEU A 254 -19.56 -14.66 0.02
C LEU A 254 -20.19 -14.95 1.39
N PRO A 255 -20.72 -16.18 1.59
CA PRO A 255 -21.16 -16.61 2.92
C PRO A 255 -20.03 -16.47 3.95
N PRO A 256 -20.34 -16.01 5.17
CA PRO A 256 -19.33 -15.89 6.21
C PRO A 256 -18.81 -17.27 6.61
N LEU A 257 -17.52 -17.36 6.93
CA LEU A 257 -16.93 -18.55 7.51
C LEU A 257 -17.36 -18.70 8.97
N SER A 258 -17.48 -19.93 9.44
CA SER A 258 -17.74 -20.19 10.86
C SER A 258 -16.57 -19.66 11.69
N ALA A 259 -16.83 -18.68 12.55
CA ALA A 259 -15.80 -18.14 13.43
C ALA A 259 -15.29 -19.24 14.37
N ALA A 260 -13.97 -19.40 14.45
CA ALA A 260 -13.38 -20.18 15.53
C ALA A 260 -13.70 -19.50 16.86
N ALA A 261 -14.08 -20.29 17.88
CA ALA A 261 -14.28 -19.76 19.22
C ALA A 261 -12.91 -19.40 19.83
N PHE A 262 -12.61 -18.11 19.94
CA PHE A 262 -11.46 -17.61 20.67
C PHE A 262 -11.81 -17.43 22.15
N ALA A 263 -10.87 -17.75 23.04
CA ALA A 263 -10.99 -17.38 24.45
C ALA A 263 -11.07 -15.86 24.63
N HIS A 264 -11.85 -15.40 25.61
CA HIS A 264 -11.94 -13.99 25.97
C HIS A 264 -10.64 -13.52 26.64
N ARG A 265 -10.14 -12.33 26.26
CA ARG A 265 -8.86 -11.80 26.78
C ARG A 265 -8.92 -10.32 27.10
N ASP A 266 -8.09 -9.91 28.06
CA ASP A 266 -7.78 -8.50 28.26
C ASP A 266 -6.80 -8.00 27.19
N LEU A 267 -7.10 -6.85 26.59
CA LEU A 267 -6.24 -6.17 25.62
C LEU A 267 -5.97 -4.74 26.08
N THR A 268 -4.70 -4.44 26.39
CA THR A 268 -4.25 -3.08 26.67
C THR A 268 -3.71 -2.44 25.40
N ILE A 269 -4.26 -1.29 25.02
CA ILE A 269 -3.80 -0.48 23.90
C ILE A 269 -3.14 0.79 24.46
N ARG A 270 -1.82 0.88 24.36
CA ARG A 270 -1.02 2.02 24.81
C ARG A 270 -0.85 3.03 23.68
N TYR A 271 -0.88 4.32 24.00
CA TYR A 271 -0.61 5.40 23.05
C TYR A 271 0.13 6.57 23.71
N PHE A 272 0.81 7.43 22.94
CA PHE A 272 1.68 8.48 23.48
C PHE A 272 1.16 9.90 23.27
N ALA A 273 0.29 10.13 22.30
CA ALA A 273 -0.14 11.45 21.87
C ALA A 273 -1.67 11.61 21.89
N GLU A 274 -2.14 12.72 22.45
CA GLU A 274 -3.54 13.16 22.44
C GLU A 274 -3.77 14.37 21.52
N ALA A 275 -2.87 15.35 21.53
CA ALA A 275 -3.06 16.62 20.82
C ALA A 275 -2.69 16.58 19.33
N HIS A 276 -2.09 15.48 18.84
CA HIS A 276 -1.66 15.35 17.45
C HIS A 276 -1.59 13.89 17.01
N GLY A 277 -1.76 13.66 15.71
CA GLY A 277 -1.63 12.34 15.09
C GLY A 277 -0.24 12.08 14.50
N ALA A 278 0.08 10.80 14.31
CA ALA A 278 1.22 10.35 13.55
C ALA A 278 1.14 10.87 12.11
N THR A 279 2.19 11.53 11.62
CA THR A 279 2.31 11.89 10.20
C THR A 279 3.76 11.75 9.77
N GLY A 280 3.98 11.44 8.48
CA GLY A 280 5.34 11.43 7.92
C GLY A 280 6.05 12.77 8.11
N TYR A 281 5.34 13.90 7.91
CA TYR A 281 5.86 15.25 8.13
C TYR A 281 6.30 15.49 9.58
N LEU A 282 5.48 15.08 10.55
CA LEU A 282 5.84 15.20 11.96
C LEU A 282 7.11 14.38 12.23
N PHE A 283 7.13 13.11 11.86
CA PHE A 283 8.27 12.22 12.11
C PHE A 283 9.57 12.68 11.44
N ASP A 284 9.49 13.43 10.34
CA ASP A 284 10.65 14.01 9.66
C ASP A 284 11.13 15.35 10.26
N SER A 285 10.29 16.02 11.04
CA SER A 285 10.67 17.24 11.77
C SER A 285 11.66 16.96 12.90
N THR A 286 12.41 17.97 13.33
CA THR A 286 13.32 17.89 14.49
C THR A 286 12.57 17.50 15.77
N ASP A 287 11.37 18.06 15.96
CA ASP A 287 10.53 17.78 17.12
C ASP A 287 10.02 16.33 17.09
N GLY A 288 9.49 15.86 15.95
CA GLY A 288 9.06 14.47 15.83
C GLY A 288 10.20 13.47 15.99
N LYS A 289 11.42 13.77 15.51
CA LYS A 289 12.62 12.95 15.77
C LYS A 289 12.90 12.81 17.27
N ALA A 290 12.80 13.90 18.03
CA ALA A 290 12.99 13.87 19.48
C ALA A 290 11.90 13.06 20.20
N ARG A 291 10.64 13.19 19.76
CA ARG A 291 9.51 12.37 20.27
C ARG A 291 9.73 10.88 20.01
N LEU A 292 10.12 10.50 18.78
CA LEU A 292 10.46 9.11 18.43
C LEU A 292 11.63 8.57 19.27
N GLY A 293 12.68 9.36 19.46
CA GLY A 293 13.79 8.99 20.32
C GLY A 293 13.37 8.75 21.78
N SER A 294 12.42 9.54 22.28
CA SER A 294 11.85 9.40 23.62
C SER A 294 11.02 8.11 23.76
N ILE A 295 10.21 7.78 22.76
CA ILE A 295 9.49 6.49 22.68
C ILE A 295 10.49 5.33 22.70
N GLY A 296 11.54 5.39 21.87
CA GLY A 296 12.57 4.37 21.84
C GLY A 296 13.28 4.21 23.19
N LYS A 297 13.60 5.31 23.87
CA LYS A 297 14.21 5.28 25.20
C LYS A 297 13.28 4.63 26.22
N TRP A 298 11.99 4.98 26.20
CA TRP A 298 10.98 4.37 27.06
C TRP A 298 10.90 2.85 26.82
N MET A 299 10.84 2.40 25.58
CA MET A 299 10.80 0.96 25.23
C MET A 299 12.02 0.18 25.75
N ARG A 300 13.19 0.82 25.83
CA ARG A 300 14.44 0.22 26.32
C ARG A 300 14.63 0.28 27.84
N GLN A 301 13.72 0.89 28.59
CA GLN A 301 13.90 1.00 30.04
C GLN A 301 13.98 -0.38 30.68
N THR A 302 14.98 -0.57 31.53
CA THR A 302 15.19 -1.79 32.31
C THR A 302 15.17 -1.47 33.80
N ASP A 303 14.86 -2.47 34.63
CA ASP A 303 15.12 -2.42 36.06
C ASP A 303 16.62 -2.62 36.37
N ASP A 304 16.96 -2.60 37.66
CA ASP A 304 18.31 -2.82 38.17
C ASP A 304 18.88 -4.22 37.83
N GLN A 305 18.01 -5.15 37.44
CA GLN A 305 18.37 -6.52 37.03
C GLN A 305 18.49 -6.66 35.50
N GLY A 306 18.36 -5.55 34.75
CA GLY A 306 18.42 -5.54 33.30
C GLY A 306 17.16 -6.10 32.62
N ARG A 307 16.06 -6.32 33.36
CA ARG A 307 14.79 -6.78 32.79
C ARG A 307 14.04 -5.60 32.22
N HIS A 308 13.57 -5.72 30.99
CA HIS A 308 12.81 -4.65 30.35
C HIS A 308 11.47 -4.40 31.07
N LEU A 309 11.18 -3.13 31.35
CA LEU A 309 10.00 -2.71 32.10
C LEU A 309 8.74 -2.62 31.24
N ASN A 310 8.89 -2.19 29.99
CA ASN A 310 7.77 -1.77 29.16
C ASN A 310 7.37 -2.80 28.10
N VAL A 311 8.33 -3.63 27.65
CA VAL A 311 8.16 -4.66 26.62
C VAL A 311 9.11 -5.82 26.89
N ASP A 312 8.71 -7.05 26.60
CA ASP A 312 9.59 -8.22 26.70
C ASP A 312 10.23 -8.53 25.33
N PRO A 313 11.57 -8.44 25.17
CA PRO A 313 12.23 -8.66 23.88
C PRO A 313 11.95 -10.02 23.24
N VAL A 314 11.70 -11.09 24.01
CA VAL A 314 11.40 -12.41 23.42
C VAL A 314 9.92 -12.57 23.05
N ASN A 315 9.06 -11.70 23.56
CA ASN A 315 7.61 -11.74 23.43
C ASN A 315 7.03 -10.54 22.66
N HIS A 316 7.88 -9.82 21.91
CA HIS A 316 7.55 -8.55 21.27
C HIS A 316 7.90 -8.52 19.78
N ILE A 317 6.94 -8.08 18.97
CA ILE A 317 7.18 -7.65 17.58
C ILE A 317 6.96 -6.15 17.46
N TRP A 318 7.72 -5.51 16.59
CA TRP A 318 7.53 -4.08 16.34
C TRP A 318 7.74 -3.70 14.88
N THR A 319 7.14 -2.57 14.51
CA THR A 319 7.31 -1.98 13.19
C THR A 319 7.24 -0.46 13.23
N ALA A 320 7.86 0.17 12.23
CA ALA A 320 7.76 1.58 11.94
C ALA A 320 7.90 1.82 10.43
N ASN A 321 7.54 3.02 9.95
CA ASN A 321 7.93 3.41 8.60
C ASN A 321 9.46 3.31 8.48
N LEU A 322 10.00 2.75 7.39
CA LEU A 322 11.42 2.41 7.25
C LEU A 322 12.38 3.57 7.61
N ARG A 323 12.07 4.79 7.13
CA ARG A 323 12.85 6.02 7.42
C ARG A 323 12.85 6.42 8.89
N GLN A 324 11.90 5.90 9.67
CA GLN A 324 11.65 6.26 11.06
C GLN A 324 12.14 5.20 12.04
N ALA A 325 12.37 3.96 11.59
CA ALA A 325 12.87 2.88 12.42
C ALA A 325 14.19 3.24 13.11
N GLU A 326 15.13 3.86 12.39
CA GLU A 326 16.41 4.32 12.95
C GLU A 326 16.23 5.36 14.07
N LYS A 327 15.20 6.20 13.99
CA LYS A 327 14.94 7.27 14.98
C LYS A 327 14.42 6.74 16.30
N LEU A 328 13.87 5.51 16.31
CA LEU A 328 13.50 4.80 17.53
C LEU A 328 14.73 4.18 18.22
N GLY A 329 15.87 4.10 17.55
CA GLY A 329 17.08 3.43 18.04
C GLY A 329 16.92 1.90 18.10
N ALA A 330 17.73 1.23 18.92
CA ALA A 330 17.69 -0.22 19.11
C ALA A 330 16.41 -0.64 19.86
N MET A 331 15.32 -0.85 19.14
CA MET A 331 14.05 -1.32 19.71
C MET A 331 14.15 -2.80 20.09
N PRO A 332 13.73 -3.18 21.32
CA PRO A 332 13.71 -4.59 21.74
C PRO A 332 12.64 -5.38 20.98
N GLY A 333 12.90 -6.66 20.74
CA GLY A 333 12.01 -7.55 20.00
C GLY A 333 12.28 -7.60 18.50
N GLN A 334 11.44 -8.35 17.79
CA GLN A 334 11.64 -8.62 16.38
C GLN A 334 11.04 -7.52 15.49
N HIS A 335 11.89 -6.87 14.69
CA HIS A 335 11.44 -5.91 13.69
C HIS A 335 10.79 -6.63 12.51
N LEU A 336 9.58 -6.21 12.15
CA LEU A 336 8.83 -6.72 11.01
C LEU A 336 8.45 -5.56 10.08
N SER A 337 8.25 -5.86 8.80
CA SER A 337 7.63 -4.87 7.91
C SER A 337 6.15 -4.67 8.28
N PRO A 338 5.59 -3.46 8.11
CA PRO A 338 4.19 -3.17 8.45
C PRO A 338 3.25 -4.16 7.75
N ARG A 339 3.48 -4.38 6.45
CA ARG A 339 2.80 -5.39 5.64
C ARG A 339 3.67 -6.65 5.49
N GLN A 340 3.16 -7.77 5.97
CA GLN A 340 3.62 -9.14 5.74
C GLN A 340 2.37 -10.01 5.72
N ALA A 341 2.17 -10.75 4.64
CA ALA A 341 1.05 -11.66 4.54
C ALA A 341 1.37 -13.00 5.23
N GLY A 342 0.33 -13.68 5.71
CA GLY A 342 0.32 -15.14 5.90
C GLY A 342 1.14 -15.77 7.04
N THR A 343 1.94 -15.01 7.82
CA THR A 343 2.80 -15.66 8.83
C THR A 343 2.10 -15.94 10.16
N ASP A 344 1.90 -17.23 10.48
CA ASP A 344 1.42 -17.69 11.79
C ASP A 344 2.52 -17.70 12.87
N LYS A 345 3.76 -17.40 12.47
CA LYS A 345 4.99 -17.49 13.29
C LYS A 345 4.90 -16.72 14.61
N PHE A 346 4.17 -15.60 14.62
CA PHE A 346 4.11 -14.68 15.76
C PHE A 346 2.87 -14.87 16.63
N GLY A 347 2.00 -15.83 16.29
CA GLY A 347 0.73 -16.04 16.97
C GLY A 347 0.84 -16.40 18.46
N ALA A 348 2.03 -16.81 18.92
CA ALA A 348 2.32 -17.12 20.32
C ALA A 348 2.75 -15.89 21.15
N LEU A 349 3.13 -14.79 20.50
CA LEU A 349 3.57 -13.58 21.19
C LEU A 349 2.36 -12.83 21.75
N THR A 350 2.59 -11.94 22.73
CA THR A 350 1.51 -11.15 23.35
C THR A 350 1.74 -9.63 23.32
N MET A 351 2.88 -9.16 22.81
CA MET A 351 3.17 -7.73 22.71
C MET A 351 3.46 -7.29 21.27
N ALA A 352 2.87 -6.18 20.85
CA ALA A 352 3.12 -5.56 19.55
C ALA A 352 3.27 -4.04 19.67
N THR A 353 4.23 -3.45 18.95
CA THR A 353 4.38 -1.99 18.82
C THR A 353 4.35 -1.54 17.37
N MET A 354 3.57 -0.51 17.08
CA MET A 354 3.46 0.09 15.75
C MET A 354 3.57 1.60 15.82
N ILE A 355 4.73 2.13 15.44
CA ILE A 355 4.93 3.58 15.30
C ILE A 355 4.90 3.90 13.81
N TYR A 356 3.69 4.05 13.29
CA TYR A 356 3.42 4.00 11.85
C TYR A 356 2.47 5.12 11.43
N SER A 357 2.65 5.61 10.20
CA SER A 357 1.71 6.50 9.52
C SER A 357 1.60 6.12 8.05
N ALA A 358 0.37 6.03 7.54
CA ALA A 358 0.05 5.81 6.12
C ALA A 358 -0.91 6.86 5.54
N LYS A 359 -0.99 8.02 6.20
CA LYS A 359 -1.86 9.12 5.76
C LYS A 359 -1.48 9.58 4.34
N PRO A 360 -2.48 9.77 3.44
CA PRO A 360 -2.22 10.17 2.07
C PRO A 360 -1.63 11.58 2.00
N ALA A 361 -0.83 11.84 0.97
CA ALA A 361 -0.33 13.19 0.70
C ALA A 361 -1.48 14.11 0.22
N PRO A 362 -1.42 15.44 0.43
CA PRO A 362 -2.46 16.36 -0.03
C PRO A 362 -2.80 16.25 -1.53
N SER A 363 -1.78 16.03 -2.35
CA SER A 363 -1.93 15.84 -3.80
C SER A 363 -2.55 14.48 -4.17
N GLU A 364 -2.47 13.48 -3.28
CA GLU A 364 -3.16 12.21 -3.45
C GLU A 364 -4.62 12.31 -3.07
N ILE A 365 -4.90 13.01 -1.96
CA ILE A 365 -6.26 13.34 -1.50
C ILE A 365 -7.05 13.98 -2.64
N ALA A 366 -6.49 15.01 -3.27
CA ALA A 366 -7.15 15.70 -4.37
C ALA A 366 -7.58 14.75 -5.51
N ILE A 367 -6.73 13.76 -5.86
CA ILE A 367 -7.08 12.76 -6.88
C ILE A 367 -8.18 11.84 -6.38
N LEU A 368 -8.00 11.25 -5.19
CA LEU A 368 -8.92 10.27 -4.63
C LEU A 368 -10.32 10.86 -4.40
N GLU A 369 -10.42 12.13 -4.03
CA GLU A 369 -11.70 12.84 -3.93
C GLU A 369 -12.43 12.91 -5.28
N THR A 370 -11.71 13.14 -6.39
CA THR A 370 -12.33 13.07 -7.73
C THR A 370 -12.78 11.66 -8.10
N LEU A 371 -12.20 10.64 -7.48
CA LEU A 371 -12.60 9.23 -7.63
C LEU A 371 -13.70 8.84 -6.62
N GLY A 372 -14.23 9.81 -5.86
CA GLY A 372 -15.29 9.62 -4.87
C GLY A 372 -14.82 8.98 -3.56
N VAL A 373 -13.53 9.04 -3.26
CA VAL A 373 -12.94 8.47 -2.04
C VAL A 373 -12.44 9.60 -1.14
N SER A 374 -13.05 9.73 0.04
CA SER A 374 -12.69 10.78 1.01
C SER A 374 -11.36 10.50 1.72
N PRO A 375 -10.66 11.53 2.23
CA PRO A 375 -9.43 11.34 3.01
C PRO A 375 -9.59 10.40 4.20
N ALA A 376 -10.71 10.50 4.92
CA ALA A 376 -11.01 9.66 6.07
C ALA A 376 -11.12 8.17 5.68
N GLN A 377 -11.76 7.88 4.55
CA GLN A 377 -11.83 6.51 4.01
C GLN A 377 -10.44 5.98 3.65
N VAL A 378 -9.57 6.81 3.07
CA VAL A 378 -8.20 6.40 2.72
C VAL A 378 -7.36 6.10 3.97
N VAL A 379 -7.48 6.94 5.01
CA VAL A 379 -6.79 6.71 6.28
C VAL A 379 -7.26 5.41 6.93
N LYS A 380 -8.58 5.18 6.96
CA LYS A 380 -9.16 3.93 7.47
C LYS A 380 -8.66 2.71 6.67
N ALA A 381 -8.74 2.77 5.35
CA ALA A 381 -8.39 1.67 4.45
C ALA A 381 -6.88 1.35 4.41
N ARG A 382 -6.01 2.28 4.81
CA ARG A 382 -4.55 2.09 4.79
C ARG A 382 -3.97 1.98 6.17
N GLU A 383 -4.11 3.04 6.98
CA GLU A 383 -3.46 3.11 8.29
C GLU A 383 -4.14 2.20 9.29
N THR A 384 -5.46 2.30 9.46
CA THR A 384 -6.20 1.42 10.39
C THR A 384 -6.08 -0.04 9.99
N GLU A 385 -6.16 -0.32 8.69
CA GLU A 385 -6.01 -1.68 8.16
C GLU A 385 -4.62 -2.26 8.46
N ASP A 386 -3.54 -1.52 8.17
CA ASP A 386 -2.18 -1.96 8.48
C ASP A 386 -2.00 -2.18 10.00
N LEU A 387 -2.58 -1.31 10.83
CA LEU A 387 -2.59 -1.45 12.29
C LEU A 387 -3.29 -2.74 12.74
N VAL A 388 -4.48 -3.00 12.23
CA VAL A 388 -5.29 -4.19 12.54
C VAL A 388 -4.59 -5.46 12.10
N GLN A 389 -4.07 -5.52 10.87
CA GLN A 389 -3.39 -6.71 10.36
C GLN A 389 -2.16 -7.07 11.18
N PHE A 390 -1.36 -6.07 11.56
CA PHE A 390 -0.16 -6.28 12.36
C PHE A 390 -0.51 -6.67 13.81
N ALA A 391 -1.50 -6.00 14.42
CA ALA A 391 -2.01 -6.34 15.74
C ALA A 391 -2.52 -7.79 15.81
N ASN A 392 -3.20 -8.26 14.77
CA ASN A 392 -3.67 -9.65 14.69
C ASN A 392 -2.56 -10.68 14.44
N ARG A 393 -1.27 -10.30 14.34
CA ARG A 393 -0.17 -11.29 14.25
C ARG A 393 0.15 -11.95 15.58
N ILE A 394 -0.17 -11.29 16.69
CA ILE A 394 0.03 -11.80 18.05
C ILE A 394 -1.25 -12.47 18.56
N GLY A 395 -1.14 -13.30 19.59
CA GLY A 395 -2.31 -13.83 20.31
C GLY A 395 -3.27 -14.71 19.50
N ARG A 396 -2.84 -15.36 18.41
CA ARG A 396 -3.73 -16.13 17.50
C ARG A 396 -4.12 -17.53 17.95
N ARG A 397 -3.62 -18.02 19.09
CA ARG A 397 -3.92 -19.38 19.59
C ARG A 397 -5.31 -19.39 20.23
N ALA A 398 -6.27 -20.15 19.71
CA ALA A 398 -7.67 -20.13 20.16
C ALA A 398 -7.87 -20.29 21.70
N ASN A 399 -7.07 -21.15 22.34
CA ASN A 399 -7.17 -21.48 23.77
C ASN A 399 -6.15 -20.73 24.66
N ASP A 400 -5.55 -19.65 24.18
CA ASP A 400 -4.67 -18.80 24.97
C ASP A 400 -5.50 -17.68 25.61
N ASP A 401 -5.37 -17.43 26.90
CA ASP A 401 -6.11 -16.39 27.63
C ASP A 401 -5.20 -15.26 28.12
N ARG A 402 -3.89 -15.33 27.82
CA ARG A 402 -2.92 -14.35 28.29
C ARG A 402 -3.27 -12.95 27.78
N PRO A 403 -3.08 -11.91 28.62
CA PRO A 403 -3.37 -10.54 28.23
C PRO A 403 -2.45 -10.09 27.10
N LEU A 404 -3.01 -9.29 26.20
CA LEU A 404 -2.28 -8.71 25.07
C LEU A 404 -1.96 -7.24 25.33
N THR A 405 -0.84 -6.77 24.79
CA THR A 405 -0.48 -5.34 24.79
C THR A 405 -0.13 -4.89 23.38
N ILE A 406 -0.84 -3.88 22.89
CA ILE A 406 -0.54 -3.21 21.64
C ILE A 406 -0.14 -1.77 21.95
N THR A 407 0.93 -1.27 21.35
CA THR A 407 1.37 0.12 21.51
C THR A 407 1.35 0.84 20.17
N VAL A 408 0.66 1.97 20.09
CA VAL A 408 0.56 2.83 18.90
C VAL A 408 0.99 4.26 19.21
N TYR A 409 1.08 5.12 18.20
CA TYR A 409 1.61 6.47 18.40
C TYR A 409 0.60 7.40 19.09
N ASP A 410 -0.63 7.47 18.57
CA ASP A 410 -1.62 8.45 18.99
C ASP A 410 -2.98 7.84 19.34
N ARG A 411 -3.82 8.67 19.96
CA ARG A 411 -5.16 8.32 20.39
C ARG A 411 -6.09 7.88 19.26
N VAL A 412 -6.01 8.49 18.08
CA VAL A 412 -6.87 8.13 16.94
C VAL A 412 -6.57 6.70 16.49
N GLN A 413 -5.29 6.32 16.45
CA GLN A 413 -4.88 4.94 16.18
C GLN A 413 -5.35 3.97 17.27
N ALA A 414 -5.27 4.38 18.54
CA ALA A 414 -5.68 3.55 19.67
C ALA A 414 -7.19 3.30 19.68
N GLU A 415 -7.99 4.35 19.47
CA GLU A 415 -9.45 4.27 19.37
C GLU A 415 -9.88 3.43 18.16
N ALA A 416 -9.19 3.54 17.02
CA ALA A 416 -9.48 2.72 15.85
C ALA A 416 -9.23 1.22 16.11
N LEU A 417 -8.15 0.87 16.81
CA LEU A 417 -7.89 -0.51 17.23
C LEU A 417 -8.89 -1.00 18.27
N GLN A 418 -9.24 -0.17 19.26
CA GLN A 418 -10.28 -0.50 20.24
C GLN A 418 -11.60 -0.81 19.55
N ALA A 419 -12.08 0.08 18.67
CA ALA A 419 -13.31 -0.13 17.92
C ALA A 419 -13.28 -1.44 17.10
N TYR A 420 -12.13 -1.77 16.50
CA TYR A 420 -11.95 -3.06 15.84
C TYR A 420 -12.11 -4.22 16.81
N PHE A 421 -11.31 -4.29 17.87
CA PHE A 421 -11.28 -5.44 18.78
C PHE A 421 -12.58 -5.63 19.58
N ASP A 422 -13.22 -4.54 20.00
CA ASP A 422 -14.54 -4.57 20.63
C ASP A 422 -15.57 -5.23 19.72
N SER A 423 -15.50 -4.93 18.43
CA SER A 423 -16.44 -5.47 17.46
C SER A 423 -16.18 -6.93 17.07
N VAL A 424 -15.05 -7.56 17.45
CA VAL A 424 -14.83 -9.02 17.29
C VAL A 424 -15.30 -9.81 18.52
N GLY A 425 -15.65 -9.13 19.61
CA GLY A 425 -16.43 -9.69 20.72
C GLY A 425 -15.68 -10.60 21.70
N HIS A 426 -14.38 -10.88 21.51
CA HIS A 426 -13.59 -11.73 22.40
C HIS A 426 -12.44 -10.99 23.12
N PHE A 427 -12.46 -9.65 23.08
CA PHE A 427 -11.51 -8.81 23.82
C PHE A 427 -12.23 -7.88 24.79
N ARG A 428 -11.64 -7.70 25.98
CA ARG A 428 -11.92 -6.58 26.87
C ARG A 428 -10.82 -5.55 26.68
N THR A 429 -11.12 -4.48 25.97
CA THR A 429 -10.13 -3.46 25.61
C THR A 429 -9.96 -2.41 26.71
N ASN A 430 -8.73 -1.91 26.86
CA ASN A 430 -8.41 -0.78 27.73
C ASN A 430 -7.41 0.15 27.05
N LEU A 431 -7.69 1.45 27.00
CA LEU A 431 -6.78 2.45 26.44
C LEU A 431 -5.91 3.06 27.55
N VAL A 432 -4.60 3.14 27.34
CA VAL A 432 -3.64 3.68 28.30
C VAL A 432 -2.76 4.74 27.66
N LEU A 433 -2.89 5.99 28.11
CA LEU A 433 -1.95 7.04 27.76
C LEU A 433 -0.60 6.81 28.47
N VAL A 434 0.48 6.82 27.70
CA VAL A 434 1.85 6.86 28.18
C VAL A 434 2.40 8.26 27.88
N ASP A 435 2.31 9.16 28.86
CA ASP A 435 2.82 10.52 28.66
C ASP A 435 4.35 10.57 28.85
N LEU A 436 5.05 10.85 27.75
CA LEU A 436 6.50 11.04 27.73
C LEU A 436 6.88 12.54 27.70
N GLY A 437 5.97 13.41 28.11
CA GLY A 437 6.12 14.87 28.11
C GLY A 437 5.69 15.54 26.81
N PHE A 438 4.95 14.83 25.94
CA PHE A 438 4.43 15.39 24.68
C PHE A 438 2.98 14.99 24.38
N ALA A 439 2.27 14.35 25.31
CA ALA A 439 0.90 13.87 25.05
C ALA A 439 -0.04 15.00 24.61
N THR A 440 0.00 16.13 25.30
CA THR A 440 -0.84 17.31 25.06
C THR A 440 -0.15 18.39 24.23
N ALA A 441 1.08 18.15 23.79
CA ALA A 441 1.87 19.13 23.03
C ALA A 441 1.48 19.12 21.55
N GLU A 442 0.81 20.18 21.09
CA GLU A 442 0.44 20.33 19.68
C GLU A 442 1.65 20.16 18.75
N ALA A 443 1.44 19.48 17.63
CA ALA A 443 2.44 19.44 16.58
C ALA A 443 2.60 20.84 15.98
N LYS A 444 3.83 21.38 15.99
CA LYS A 444 4.14 22.64 15.31
C LYS A 444 3.75 22.48 13.85
N ARG A 445 2.74 23.24 13.39
CA ARG A 445 2.33 23.23 11.98
C ARG A 445 3.55 23.52 11.13
N ALA A 446 3.90 22.57 10.25
CA ALA A 446 4.95 22.76 9.25
C ALA A 446 4.45 23.71 8.16
N GLY A 447 4.28 24.98 8.51
CA GLY A 447 4.28 26.07 7.56
C GLY A 447 5.72 26.54 7.39
N ARG A 448 6.19 26.69 6.16
CA ARG A 448 7.27 27.65 5.90
C ARG A 448 6.80 28.95 6.56
N PRO A 449 7.55 29.57 7.51
CA PRO A 449 7.16 30.90 7.98
C PRO A 449 6.93 31.74 6.73
N SER A 450 5.75 32.36 6.64
CA SER A 450 5.51 33.34 5.60
C SER A 450 6.66 34.31 5.74
N LYS A 451 7.60 34.29 4.78
CA LYS A 451 8.57 35.37 4.72
C LYS A 451 7.68 36.60 4.57
N PRO A 452 7.77 37.60 5.46
CA PRO A 452 7.08 38.86 5.22
C PRO A 452 7.38 39.22 3.76
N LYS A 453 6.33 39.46 2.97
CA LYS A 453 6.47 39.82 1.56
C LYS A 453 7.42 41.01 1.55
N ARG A 454 8.67 40.76 1.19
CA ARG A 454 9.64 41.83 1.08
C ARG A 454 9.10 42.77 0.03
N THR A 455 9.13 44.06 0.32
CA THR A 455 8.86 45.04 -0.73
C THR A 455 9.87 44.81 -1.86
N PRO A 456 9.57 45.23 -3.10
CA PRO A 456 10.52 45.14 -4.21
C PRO A 456 11.90 45.76 -3.89
N GLU A 457 11.93 46.69 -2.94
CA GLU A 457 13.13 47.37 -2.45
C GLU A 457 13.93 46.49 -1.46
N GLU A 458 13.27 45.90 -0.46
CA GLU A 458 13.88 44.96 0.49
C GLU A 458 14.40 43.68 -0.20
N GLU A 459 13.77 43.25 -1.29
CA GLU A 459 14.24 42.10 -2.07
C GLU A 459 15.48 42.45 -2.92
N ARG A 460 15.56 43.69 -3.43
CA ARG A 460 16.77 44.20 -4.12
C ARG A 460 17.94 44.33 -3.15
N GLU A 461 17.71 44.85 -1.95
CA GLU A 461 18.74 45.03 -0.93
C GLU A 461 19.30 43.68 -0.45
N HIS A 462 18.42 42.73 -0.12
CA HIS A 462 18.85 41.39 0.25
C HIS A 462 19.59 40.64 -0.88
N GLN A 463 19.22 40.87 -2.15
CA GLN A 463 19.99 40.31 -3.26
C GLN A 463 21.38 40.94 -3.40
N ARG A 464 21.52 42.24 -3.11
CA ARG A 464 22.82 42.92 -3.07
C ARG A 464 23.70 42.36 -1.95
N GLU A 465 23.16 42.21 -0.74
CA GLU A 465 23.88 41.62 0.40
C GLU A 465 24.32 40.19 0.12
N LYS A 466 23.42 39.36 -0.44
CA LYS A 466 23.75 37.98 -0.80
C LYS A 466 24.87 37.90 -1.85
N LYS A 467 24.82 38.77 -2.87
CA LYS A 467 25.90 38.86 -3.88
C LYS A 467 27.21 39.37 -3.27
N ALA A 468 27.15 40.32 -2.36
CA ALA A 468 28.34 40.82 -1.65
C ALA A 468 28.98 39.71 -0.79
N ARG A 469 28.17 38.95 -0.05
CA ARG A 469 28.64 37.82 0.76
C ARG A 469 29.26 36.71 -0.08
N GLN A 470 28.62 36.36 -1.20
CA GLN A 470 29.15 35.36 -2.14
C GLN A 470 30.47 35.83 -2.78
N ARG A 471 30.61 37.12 -3.08
CA ARG A 471 31.87 37.69 -3.59
C ARG A 471 32.97 37.68 -2.53
N ALA A 472 32.63 37.97 -1.27
CA ALA A 472 33.58 37.91 -0.15
C ALA A 472 34.05 36.47 0.11
N GLU A 473 33.12 35.50 0.15
CA GLU A 473 33.44 34.07 0.29
C GLU A 473 34.30 33.54 -0.89
N ALA A 474 34.00 33.96 -2.13
CA ALA A 474 34.79 33.59 -3.30
C ALA A 474 36.19 34.22 -3.30
N LYS A 475 36.34 35.45 -2.76
CA LYS A 475 37.64 36.12 -2.63
C LYS A 475 38.49 35.48 -1.53
N ALA A 476 37.87 35.11 -0.40
CA ALA A 476 38.54 34.36 0.68
C ALA A 476 39.02 32.97 0.20
N LYS A 477 38.21 32.26 -0.60
CA LYS A 477 38.59 30.97 -1.21
C LYS A 477 39.68 31.05 -2.29
N ARG A 478 39.98 32.24 -2.81
CA ARG A 478 41.08 32.47 -3.77
C ARG A 478 42.38 32.93 -3.08
N ALA A 479 42.29 33.34 -1.82
CA ALA A 479 43.42 33.80 -1.02
C ALA A 479 43.96 32.71 -0.06
N ALA A 480 43.19 31.64 0.14
CA ALA A 480 43.65 30.34 0.65
C ALA A 480 43.98 29.43 -0.54
#